data_AF-A0A934FFN3-F1
#
_entry.id   AF-A0A934FFN3-F1
#
_cell.length_a   1.000
_cell.length_b   1.000
_cell.length_c   1.000
_cell.angle_alpha   90.00
_cell.angle_beta   90.00
_cell.angle_gamma   90.00
#
_symmetry.space_group_name_H-M   'P 1'
#
loop_
_entity.id
_entity.type
_entity.pdbx_description
1 polymer ?
#
loop_
_entity_poly.entity_id
_entity_poly.type
_entity_poly.pdbx_seq_one_letter_code
_entity_poly.pdbx_strand_id
1 'polypeptide(L)'
;NVSVPDFQKPSSGAQDFAGKYLPNFLLAMMFDNTCSTFSTVNHSNCTRCYECVRNCPAGAMSKESGKVIVDKKKCIGCFCCDEVCDFEAIEMKRSLLGRTLLGMAKALGVEKVE
;
A
#
# COMPACT_ATOMS: atom_id res chain seq x y z
N ASN A 1 -16.95 -8.30 -5.77
CA ASN A 1 -16.03 -7.98 -6.88
C ASN A 1 -16.85 -7.40 -8.01
N VAL A 2 -16.84 -6.08 -8.17
CA VAL A 2 -17.58 -5.40 -9.24
C VAL A 2 -16.63 -5.25 -10.42
N SER A 3 -16.96 -5.86 -11.56
CA SER A 3 -16.18 -5.72 -12.79
C SER A 3 -16.91 -4.71 -13.69
N VAL A 4 -16.19 -3.66 -14.09
CA VAL A 4 -16.70 -2.63 -15.00
C VAL A 4 -16.18 -2.98 -16.40
N PRO A 5 -17.06 -3.40 -17.34
CA PRO A 5 -16.66 -4.01 -18.63
C PRO A 5 -15.75 -3.13 -19.49
N ASP A 6 -15.84 -1.80 -19.34
CA ASP A 6 -15.12 -0.82 -20.17
C ASP A 6 -14.11 0.01 -19.36
N PHE A 7 -13.69 -0.48 -18.20
CA PHE A 7 -12.66 0.22 -17.42
C PHE A 7 -11.30 0.10 -18.11
N GLN A 8 -10.93 1.14 -18.86
CA GLN A 8 -9.57 1.33 -19.33
C GLN A 8 -8.79 2.09 -18.26
N LYS A 9 -7.83 1.41 -17.63
CA LYS A 9 -6.92 2.07 -16.69
C LYS A 9 -6.11 3.11 -17.50
N PRO A 10 -6.08 4.39 -17.11
CA PRO A 10 -5.21 5.36 -17.76
C PRO A 10 -3.75 4.89 -17.63
N SER A 11 -2.92 5.18 -18.63
CA SER A 11 -1.49 4.90 -18.50
C SER A 11 -0.98 5.68 -17.29
N SER A 12 -0.58 4.96 -16.24
CA SER A 12 0.09 5.62 -15.13
C SER A 12 1.50 5.95 -15.60
N GLY A 13 2.05 7.10 -15.21
CA GLY A 13 3.44 7.45 -15.56
C GLY A 13 4.46 6.35 -15.17
N ALA A 14 4.11 5.51 -14.19
CA ALA A 14 4.85 4.30 -13.81
C ALA A 14 4.87 3.22 -14.90
N GLN A 15 3.78 3.01 -15.66
CA GLN A 15 3.73 2.04 -16.77
C GLN A 15 4.58 2.51 -17.96
N ASP A 16 4.56 3.80 -18.28
CA ASP A 16 5.31 4.38 -19.40
C ASP A 16 6.81 4.50 -19.12
N PHE A 17 7.19 4.81 -17.86
CA PHE A 17 8.59 4.90 -17.46
C PHE A 17 9.27 3.52 -17.42
N ALA A 18 8.59 2.54 -16.82
CA ALA A 18 9.21 1.28 -16.49
C ALA A 18 9.26 0.33 -17.71
N GLY A 19 8.33 0.41 -18.66
CA GLY A 19 8.39 -0.34 -19.92
C GLY A 19 9.50 0.09 -20.90
N LYS A 20 10.06 1.30 -20.75
CA LYS A 20 11.09 1.86 -21.65
C LYS A 20 12.53 1.66 -21.15
N TYR A 21 12.74 1.63 -19.84
CA TYR A 21 14.08 1.62 -19.22
C TYR A 21 14.33 0.42 -18.28
N LEU A 22 13.29 -0.32 -17.90
CA LEU A 22 13.42 -1.44 -16.98
C LEU A 22 13.20 -2.78 -17.72
N PRO A 23 14.12 -3.76 -17.60
CA PRO A 23 13.89 -5.08 -18.14
C PRO A 23 12.69 -5.74 -17.46
N ASN A 24 11.91 -6.52 -18.22
CA ASN A 24 10.62 -7.09 -17.79
C ASN A 24 10.64 -7.82 -16.44
N PHE A 25 11.77 -8.45 -16.07
CA PHE A 25 11.89 -9.11 -14.76
C PHE A 25 11.92 -8.12 -13.58
N LEU A 26 12.49 -6.93 -13.79
CA LEU A 26 12.53 -5.86 -12.78
C LEU A 26 11.18 -5.15 -12.70
N LEU A 27 10.48 -5.06 -13.83
CA LEU A 27 9.09 -4.61 -13.91
C LEU A 27 8.17 -5.51 -13.08
N ALA A 28 8.27 -6.82 -13.29
CA ALA A 28 7.55 -7.82 -12.52
C ALA A 28 7.81 -7.67 -11.02
N MET A 29 9.06 -7.42 -10.61
CA MET A 29 9.41 -7.17 -9.20
C MET A 29 8.76 -5.91 -8.59
N MET A 30 8.48 -4.88 -9.41
CA MET A 30 7.77 -3.67 -8.98
C MET A 30 6.25 -3.88 -8.88
N PHE A 31 5.69 -4.74 -9.74
CA PHE A 31 4.27 -5.12 -9.72
C PHE A 31 3.97 -6.30 -8.77
N ASP A 32 4.99 -7.04 -8.37
CA ASP A 32 4.94 -8.00 -7.27
C ASP A 32 4.94 -7.26 -5.92
N ASN A 33 4.39 -7.89 -4.88
CA ASN A 33 4.18 -7.33 -3.54
C ASN A 33 5.45 -6.83 -2.79
N THR A 34 6.60 -6.78 -3.46
CA THR A 34 7.92 -6.41 -2.93
C THR A 34 8.05 -4.90 -2.68
N CYS A 35 7.38 -4.08 -3.50
CA CYS A 35 7.27 -2.62 -3.33
C CYS A 35 5.95 -2.18 -2.67
N SER A 36 5.31 -3.07 -1.91
CA SER A 36 3.99 -2.78 -1.33
C SER A 36 4.04 -1.73 -0.22
N THR A 37 3.02 -0.89 -0.22
CA THR A 37 2.65 -0.04 0.92
C THR A 37 1.66 -0.83 1.78
N PHE A 38 1.88 -0.86 3.09
CA PHE A 38 1.03 -1.57 4.04
C PHE A 38 0.73 -0.70 5.27
N SER A 39 -0.41 -0.94 5.90
CA SER A 39 -0.82 -0.25 7.13
C SER A 39 -0.15 -0.83 8.37
N THR A 40 0.14 0.02 9.35
CA THR A 40 0.54 -0.35 10.71
C THR A 40 -0.33 0.37 11.74
N VAL A 41 -0.42 -0.16 12.95
CA VAL A 41 -1.27 0.41 14.02
C VAL A 41 -0.38 1.00 15.11
N ASN A 42 -0.57 2.28 15.41
CA ASN A 42 -0.03 2.89 16.61
C ASN A 42 -0.93 2.57 17.82
N HIS A 43 -0.46 1.67 18.68
CA HIS A 43 -1.22 1.24 19.84
C HIS A 43 -1.32 2.26 20.97
N SER A 44 -0.56 3.36 20.95
CA SER A 44 -0.75 4.44 21.93
C SER A 44 -2.04 5.22 21.69
N ASN A 45 -2.41 5.40 20.42
CA ASN A 45 -3.58 6.18 20.01
C ASN A 45 -4.81 5.29 19.75
N CYS A 46 -4.60 3.98 19.59
CA CYS A 46 -5.66 3.03 19.31
C CYS A 46 -6.60 2.81 20.50
N THR A 47 -7.86 3.20 20.36
CA THR A 47 -8.93 2.97 21.36
C THR A 47 -9.54 1.58 21.32
N ARG A 48 -9.10 0.72 20.38
CA ARG A 48 -9.62 -0.65 20.18
C ARG A 48 -11.11 -0.69 19.80
N CYS A 49 -11.61 0.29 19.05
CA CYS A 49 -12.98 0.26 18.51
C CYS A 49 -13.19 -0.81 17.42
N TYR A 50 -12.09 -1.26 16.80
CA TYR A 50 -12.02 -2.29 15.76
C TYR A 50 -12.74 -1.95 14.43
N GLU A 51 -12.99 -0.68 14.14
CA GLU A 51 -13.62 -0.26 12.87
C GLU A 51 -12.74 -0.62 11.67
N CYS A 52 -11.42 -0.46 11.79
CA CYS A 52 -10.46 -0.86 10.76
C CYS A 52 -10.50 -2.37 10.43
N VAL A 53 -10.81 -3.22 11.40
CA VAL A 53 -10.96 -4.67 11.18
C VAL A 53 -12.24 -4.96 10.40
N ARG A 54 -13.34 -4.28 10.70
CA ARG A 54 -14.64 -4.45 10.02
C ARG A 54 -14.60 -3.98 8.57
N ASN A 55 -13.88 -2.89 8.29
CA ASN A 55 -13.84 -2.26 6.96
C ASN A 55 -12.64 -2.68 6.12
N CYS A 56 -11.85 -3.68 6.53
CA CYS A 56 -10.73 -4.14 5.72
C CYS A 56 -11.24 -5.04 4.57
N PRO A 57 -11.25 -4.58 3.29
CA PRO A 57 -11.77 -5.38 2.19
C PRO A 57 -10.93 -6.63 1.90
N ALA A 58 -9.64 -6.57 2.23
CA ALA A 58 -8.70 -7.68 2.05
C ALA A 58 -8.67 -8.68 3.23
N GLY A 59 -9.40 -8.41 4.32
CA GLY A 59 -9.34 -9.23 5.54
C GLY A 59 -7.93 -9.31 6.13
N ALA A 60 -7.16 -8.23 6.01
CA ALA A 60 -5.75 -8.17 6.42
C ALA A 60 -5.55 -7.80 7.90
N MET A 61 -6.62 -7.53 8.66
CA MET A 61 -6.53 -7.14 10.07
C MET A 61 -7.27 -8.14 10.97
N SER A 62 -6.68 -8.47 12.11
CA SER A 62 -7.23 -9.39 13.12
C SER A 62 -7.22 -8.78 14.52
N LYS A 63 -8.04 -9.34 15.42
CA LYS A 63 -8.03 -9.00 16.85
C LYS A 63 -7.26 -10.08 17.60
N GLU A 64 -6.14 -9.73 18.22
CA GLU A 64 -5.32 -10.65 18.99
C GLU A 64 -4.93 -10.01 20.31
N SER A 65 -5.24 -10.67 21.43
CA SER A 65 -4.91 -10.19 22.78
C SER A 65 -5.33 -8.74 23.05
N GLY A 66 -6.50 -8.34 22.55
CA GLY A 66 -7.03 -6.98 22.68
C GLY A 66 -6.38 -5.94 21.76
N LYS A 67 -5.43 -6.32 20.91
CA LYS A 67 -4.77 -5.44 19.93
C LYS A 67 -5.22 -5.77 18.50
N VAL A 68 -5.03 -4.80 17.61
CA VAL A 68 -5.21 -4.99 16.17
C VAL A 68 -3.88 -5.41 15.56
N ILE A 69 -3.84 -6.55 14.88
CA ILE A 69 -2.67 -7.05 14.17
C ILE A 69 -2.94 -6.95 12.67
N VAL A 70 -1.91 -6.57 11.90
CA VAL A 70 -2.00 -6.44 10.44
C VAL A 70 -1.14 -7.52 9.78
N ASP A 71 -1.75 -8.35 8.95
CA ASP A 71 -1.08 -9.23 8.01
C ASP A 71 -0.59 -8.43 6.80
N LYS A 72 0.69 -8.09 6.80
CA LYS A 72 1.34 -7.31 5.76
C LYS A 72 1.32 -7.98 4.39
N LYS A 73 1.20 -9.32 4.33
CA LYS A 73 1.15 -10.06 3.05
C LYS A 73 -0.23 -10.00 2.40
N LYS A 74 -1.29 -9.85 3.21
CA LYS A 74 -2.66 -9.67 2.72
C LYS A 74 -3.05 -8.22 2.51
N CYS A 75 -2.34 -7.28 3.13
CA CYS A 75 -2.61 -5.86 2.98
C CYS A 75 -2.34 -5.40 1.55
N ILE A 76 -3.40 -4.92 0.87
CA ILE A 76 -3.32 -4.39 -0.49
C ILE A 76 -3.06 -2.88 -0.54
N GLY A 77 -2.82 -2.23 0.61
CA GLY A 77 -2.58 -0.79 0.69
C GLY A 77 -3.73 0.07 0.19
N CYS A 78 -4.99 -0.31 0.48
CA CYS A 78 -6.19 0.40 0.01
C CYS A 78 -6.60 1.63 0.82
N PHE A 79 -5.93 1.91 1.95
CA PHE A 79 -6.21 3.04 2.84
C PHE A 79 -7.57 3.04 3.55
N CYS A 80 -8.49 2.10 3.28
CA CYS A 80 -9.80 2.07 3.96
C CYS A 80 -9.71 2.04 5.50
N CYS A 81 -8.69 1.38 6.07
CA CYS A 81 -8.51 1.36 7.52
C CYS A 81 -8.08 2.70 8.11
N ASP A 82 -7.36 3.49 7.33
CA ASP A 82 -6.87 4.83 7.69
C ASP A 82 -8.02 5.84 7.67
N GLU A 83 -8.81 5.81 6.59
CA GLU A 83 -9.99 6.68 6.40
C GLU A 83 -11.06 6.50 7.49
N VAL A 84 -11.27 5.28 7.98
CA VAL A 84 -12.26 5.01 9.04
C VAL A 84 -11.72 5.23 10.46
N CYS A 85 -10.45 5.60 10.62
CA CYS A 85 -9.84 5.72 11.93
C CYS A 85 -9.91 7.16 12.47
N ASP A 86 -10.93 7.45 13.28
CA ASP A 86 -11.11 8.77 13.93
C ASP A 86 -10.00 9.15 14.94
N PHE A 87 -9.08 8.23 15.24
CA PHE A 87 -8.06 8.39 16.28
C PHE A 87 -6.64 8.51 15.72
N GLU A 88 -6.49 8.60 14.39
CA GLU A 88 -5.19 8.68 13.72
C GLU A 88 -4.22 7.58 14.19
N ALA A 89 -4.78 6.39 14.45
CA ALA A 89 -4.02 5.25 14.98
C ALA A 89 -3.45 4.36 13.86
N ILE A 90 -3.73 4.67 12.60
CA ILE A 90 -3.22 3.93 11.44
C ILE A 90 -2.11 4.74 10.78
N GLU A 91 -1.05 4.06 10.34
CA GLU A 91 0.07 4.67 9.65
C GLU A 91 0.47 3.81 8.45
N MET A 92 0.60 4.44 7.28
CA MET A 92 0.93 3.77 6.03
C MET A 92 2.45 3.75 5.80
N LYS A 93 3.01 2.54 5.69
CA LYS A 93 4.45 2.32 5.55
C LYS A 93 4.79 1.65 4.23
N ARG A 94 5.87 2.09 3.61
CA ARG A 94 6.48 1.44 2.45
C ARG A 94 7.50 0.39 2.91
N SER A 95 7.65 -0.67 2.12
CA SER A 95 8.73 -1.64 2.32
C SER A 95 10.10 -0.94 2.28
N LEU A 96 11.12 -1.56 2.89
CA LEU A 96 12.47 -1.00 2.90
C LEU A 96 13.00 -0.80 1.48
N LEU A 97 12.78 -1.80 0.61
CA LEU A 97 13.14 -1.73 -0.80
C LEU A 97 12.41 -0.60 -1.53
N GLY A 98 11.11 -0.43 -1.27
CA GLY A 98 10.34 0.68 -1.83
C GLY A 98 10.92 2.04 -1.41
N ARG A 99 11.32 2.19 -0.14
CA ARG A 99 11.97 3.42 0.35
C ARG A 99 13.31 3.70 -0.32
N THR A 100 14.15 2.67 -0.48
CA THR A 100 15.47 2.84 -1.11
C THR A 100 15.35 3.15 -2.59
N LEU A 101 14.46 2.47 -3.32
CA LEU A 101 14.24 2.70 -4.75
C LEU A 101 13.69 4.11 -5.02
N LEU A 102 12.76 4.59 -4.20
CA LEU A 102 12.29 5.97 -4.26
C LEU A 102 13.41 6.98 -3.98
N GLY A 103 14.25 6.71 -2.97
CA GLY A 103 15.41 7.55 -2.67
C GLY A 103 16.42 7.63 -3.82
N MET A 104 16.68 6.48 -4.48
CA MET A 104 17.52 6.41 -5.67
C MET A 104 16.89 7.12 -6.88
N ALA A 105 15.60 6.91 -7.14
CA ALA A 105 14.87 7.58 -8.21
C ALA A 105 14.93 9.10 -8.05
N LYS A 106 14.76 9.61 -6.82
CA LYS A 106 14.93 11.02 -6.47
C LYS A 106 16.35 11.52 -6.72
N ALA A 107 17.36 10.77 -6.29
CA ALA A 107 18.77 11.12 -6.52
C ALA A 107 19.15 11.14 -8.02
N LEU A 108 18.47 10.32 -8.83
CA LEU A 108 18.66 10.24 -10.28
C LEU A 108 17.79 11.23 -11.08
N GLY A 109 17.04 12.11 -10.41
CA GLY A 109 16.19 13.11 -11.06
C GLY A 109 14.99 12.51 -11.83
N VAL A 110 14.63 11.26 -11.52
CA VAL A 110 13.44 10.59 -12.05
C VAL A 110 12.25 10.93 -11.14
N GLU A 111 11.92 12.21 -11.05
CA GLU A 111 10.72 12.68 -10.37
C GLU A 111 9.77 13.27 -11.41
N LYS A 112 8.67 12.55 -11.72
CA LYS A 112 7.41 13.09 -12.29
C LYS A 112 6.31 12.06 -12.00
N VAL A 113 5.06 12.38 -11.66
CA VAL A 113 4.26 13.62 -11.78
C VAL A 113 3.00 13.42 -10.90
N GLU A 114 2.38 14.51 -10.44
CA GLU A 114 1.04 14.52 -9.83
C GLU A 114 -0.02 13.83 -10.69
#